data_AF-A0A5C8U961-F1
#
_entry.id   AF-A0A5C8U961-F1
#
_cell.length_a   1.000
_cell.length_b   1.000
_cell.length_c   1.000
_cell.angle_alpha   90.00
_cell.angle_beta   90.00
_cell.angle_gamma   90.00
#
_symmetry.space_group_name_H-M   'P 1'
#
loop_
_entity.id
_entity.type
_entity.pdbx_description
1 polymer ?
#
loop_
_entity_poly.entity_id
_entity_poly.type
_entity_poly.pdbx_seq_one_letter_code
_entity_poly.pdbx_strand_id
1 'polypeptide(L)'
;MAGRVKLISFAEGVFRPRKAQFQAEAEAIDLYDEIQVHETATLPADFVCRHENFMVDNPRGYGFWIWKPLIVLEALRASGPNDIVVYSDVGFTIQTEGRARMAEYLDITRASPFGMLSFDNTHIEYVWTKRDLALRLNVDSNPVVMATSQIAAGFFIVRPTASNIELMREWCAVAVEDNYRFSDDSPSIAPNDDRFVEHRHDASIGSLLRKKRGTTLTHYDVQPYDHAFEWRRPSLPMLATRLRE
;
A
#
# COMPACT_ATOMS: atom_id res chain seq x y z
N MET A 1 -12.86 24.74 6.63
CA MET A 1 -11.72 24.29 7.47
C MET A 1 -10.76 23.53 6.56
N ALA A 2 -9.46 23.82 6.67
CA ALA A 2 -8.45 22.99 6.01
C ALA A 2 -8.54 21.56 6.58
N GLY A 3 -8.47 20.55 5.72
CA GLY A 3 -8.48 19.16 6.16
C GLY A 3 -7.11 18.73 6.66
N ARG A 4 -7.09 17.76 7.58
CA ARG A 4 -5.87 17.24 8.20
C ARG A 4 -5.17 16.21 7.30
N VAL A 5 -3.85 16.10 7.41
CA VAL A 5 -3.03 15.09 6.75
C VAL A 5 -2.53 14.10 7.79
N LYS A 6 -2.92 12.83 7.63
CA LYS A 6 -2.59 11.75 8.56
C LYS A 6 -1.64 10.76 7.90
N LEU A 7 -0.49 10.48 8.52
CA LEU A 7 0.42 9.42 8.09
C LEU A 7 0.10 8.13 8.85
N ILE A 8 -0.13 7.05 8.12
CA ILE A 8 -0.43 5.72 8.66
C ILE A 8 0.66 4.75 8.22
N SER A 9 1.21 4.01 9.17
CA SER A 9 2.20 2.96 8.93
C SER A 9 2.05 1.82 9.94
N PHE A 10 2.86 0.78 9.80
CA PHE A 10 2.89 -0.37 10.70
C PHE A 10 4.31 -0.89 10.83
N ALA A 11 4.72 -1.19 12.06
CA ALA A 11 6.07 -1.60 12.40
C ALA A 11 6.04 -2.79 13.37
N GLU A 12 6.21 -3.99 12.81
CA GLU A 12 6.21 -5.23 13.56
C GLU A 12 7.17 -6.25 12.95
N GLY A 13 7.49 -7.30 13.71
CA GLY A 13 8.44 -8.34 13.30
C GLY A 13 9.82 -7.73 13.02
N VAL A 14 10.39 -8.05 11.86
CA VAL A 14 11.71 -7.54 11.43
C VAL A 14 11.74 -6.01 11.27
N PHE A 15 10.59 -5.37 11.10
CA PHE A 15 10.48 -3.92 10.93
C PHE A 15 10.21 -3.15 12.23
N ARG A 16 9.97 -3.85 13.35
CA ARG A 16 9.78 -3.22 14.67
C ARG A 16 10.90 -2.22 15.03
N PRO A 17 12.20 -2.49 14.79
CA PRO A 17 13.27 -1.53 15.08
C PRO A 17 13.20 -0.22 14.28
N ARG A 18 12.52 -0.20 13.12
CA ARG A 18 12.42 0.97 12.25
C ARG A 18 11.41 2.01 12.74
N LYS A 19 10.50 1.62 13.65
CA LYS A 19 9.39 2.46 14.17
C LYS A 19 9.86 3.84 14.63
N ALA A 20 10.81 3.89 15.56
CA ALA A 20 11.27 5.13 16.17
C ALA A 20 11.93 6.06 15.13
N GLN A 21 12.77 5.50 14.26
CA GLN A 21 13.41 6.28 13.20
C GLN A 21 12.38 6.81 12.19
N PHE A 22 11.41 5.99 11.78
CA PHE A 22 10.39 6.39 10.81
C PHE A 22 9.51 7.50 11.36
N GLN A 23 9.13 7.41 12.63
CA GLN A 23 8.38 8.46 13.31
C GLN A 23 9.18 9.77 13.40
N ALA A 24 10.46 9.72 13.77
CA ALA A 24 11.31 10.90 13.81
C ALA A 24 11.46 11.57 12.42
N GLU A 25 11.60 10.78 11.35
CA GLU A 25 11.64 11.30 9.98
C GLU A 25 10.30 11.93 9.55
N ALA A 26 9.17 11.33 9.95
CA ALA A 26 7.83 11.85 9.71
C ALA A 26 7.54 13.15 10.48
N GLU A 27 8.07 13.29 11.69
CA GLU A 27 8.01 14.53 12.46
C GLU A 27 8.91 15.62 11.83
N ALA A 28 10.11 15.24 11.39
CA ALA A 28 11.10 16.17 10.82
C ALA A 28 10.70 16.80 9.48
N ILE A 29 9.86 16.12 8.68
CA ILE A 29 9.33 16.71 7.43
C ILE A 29 8.26 17.80 7.70
N ASP A 30 7.74 17.89 8.93
CA ASP A 30 6.78 18.91 9.40
C ASP A 30 5.64 19.16 8.40
N LEU A 31 4.92 18.09 8.09
CA LEU A 31 3.85 18.07 7.09
C LEU A 31 2.57 17.36 7.56
N TYR A 32 2.71 16.38 8.46
CA TYR A 32 1.59 15.57 8.93
C TYR A 32 1.02 16.14 10.22
N ASP A 33 -0.30 16.30 10.27
CA ASP A 33 -1.01 16.71 11.50
C ASP A 33 -1.11 15.55 12.51
N GLU A 34 -1.03 14.31 12.03
CA GLU A 34 -1.14 13.10 12.82
C GLU A 34 -0.25 12.01 12.23
N ILE A 35 0.53 11.34 13.07
CA ILE A 35 1.41 10.23 12.68
C ILE A 35 1.03 9.02 13.53
N GLN A 36 0.56 7.96 12.89
CA GLN A 36 0.21 6.69 13.54
C GLN A 36 1.05 5.57 12.95
N VAL A 37 1.94 5.00 13.76
CA VAL A 37 2.71 3.79 13.42
C VAL A 37 2.19 2.64 14.27
N HIS A 38 1.31 1.85 13.67
CA HIS A 38 0.67 0.70 14.29
C HIS A 38 1.67 -0.43 14.58
N GLU A 39 1.28 -1.29 15.51
CA GLU A 39 1.89 -2.59 15.80
C GLU A 39 0.77 -3.57 16.17
N THR A 40 1.08 -4.86 16.37
CA THR A 40 0.03 -5.86 16.66
C THR A 40 -0.84 -5.48 17.86
N ALA A 41 -0.25 -4.87 18.89
CA ALA A 41 -0.97 -4.42 20.08
C ALA A 41 -1.99 -3.30 19.83
N THR A 42 -1.90 -2.60 18.69
CA THR A 42 -2.83 -1.52 18.29
C THR A 42 -3.89 -1.98 17.29
N LEU A 43 -3.81 -3.22 16.80
CA LEU A 43 -4.83 -3.78 15.92
C LEU A 43 -6.09 -4.14 16.72
N PRO A 44 -7.28 -4.16 16.08
CA PRO A 44 -8.51 -4.61 16.72
C PRO A 44 -8.38 -6.01 17.33
N ALA A 45 -8.85 -6.16 18.57
CA ALA A 45 -8.68 -7.41 19.33
C ALA A 45 -9.34 -8.61 18.63
N ASP A 46 -10.47 -8.41 17.95
CA ASP A 46 -11.16 -9.45 17.18
C ASP A 46 -10.39 -9.84 15.91
N PHE A 47 -9.64 -8.91 15.32
CA PHE A 47 -8.76 -9.20 14.18
C PHE A 47 -7.56 -10.02 14.65
N VAL A 48 -6.90 -9.59 15.73
CA VAL A 48 -5.76 -10.32 16.32
C VAL A 48 -6.19 -11.72 16.71
N CYS A 49 -7.30 -11.87 17.45
CA CYS A 49 -7.80 -13.18 17.87
C CYS A 49 -8.06 -14.16 16.70
N ARG A 50 -8.48 -13.64 15.54
CA ARG A 50 -8.77 -14.48 14.36
C ARG A 50 -7.54 -14.79 13.52
N HIS A 51 -6.56 -13.89 13.49
CA HIS A 51 -5.51 -13.89 12.47
C HIS A 51 -4.08 -13.96 13.03
N GLU A 52 -3.88 -13.88 14.34
CA GLU A 52 -2.55 -13.86 14.98
C GLU A 52 -1.71 -15.07 14.57
N ASN A 53 -2.26 -16.29 14.63
CA ASN A 53 -1.51 -17.49 14.22
C ASN A 53 -1.01 -17.36 12.77
N PHE A 54 -1.87 -16.93 11.85
CA PHE A 54 -1.46 -16.71 10.46
C PHE A 54 -0.38 -15.62 10.35
N MET A 55 -0.50 -14.52 11.10
CA MET A 55 0.49 -13.44 11.05
C MET A 55 1.85 -13.83 11.63
N VAL A 56 1.87 -14.60 12.71
CA VAL A 56 3.09 -15.04 13.39
C VAL A 56 3.78 -16.15 12.60
N ASP A 57 3.02 -17.10 12.06
CA ASP A 57 3.57 -18.24 11.31
C ASP A 57 4.11 -17.84 9.92
N ASN A 58 3.70 -16.67 9.40
CA ASN A 58 4.11 -16.16 8.09
C ASN A 58 4.88 -14.84 8.24
N PRO A 59 6.22 -14.86 8.42
CA PRO A 59 7.00 -13.67 8.77
C PRO A 59 7.07 -12.61 7.66
N ARG A 60 6.98 -13.02 6.38
CA ARG A 60 7.03 -12.10 5.24
C ARG A 60 5.80 -11.18 5.28
N GLY A 61 6.06 -9.88 5.35
CA GLY A 61 5.01 -8.86 5.52
C GLY A 61 4.23 -8.93 6.82
N TYR A 62 4.72 -9.69 7.81
CA TYR A 62 4.05 -9.98 9.06
C TYR A 62 2.61 -10.47 8.82
N GLY A 63 2.50 -11.68 8.28
CA GLY A 63 1.24 -12.26 7.80
C GLY A 63 0.87 -11.84 6.39
N PHE A 64 1.84 -11.51 5.54
CA PHE A 64 1.63 -10.99 4.18
C PHE A 64 0.68 -9.78 4.10
N TRP A 65 0.81 -8.85 5.06
CA TRP A 65 0.14 -7.56 5.04
C TRP A 65 -1.40 -7.58 5.10
N ILE A 66 -2.04 -8.65 5.59
CA ILE A 66 -3.50 -8.70 5.74
C ILE A 66 -4.07 -7.59 6.64
N TRP A 67 -3.24 -7.05 7.54
CA TRP A 67 -3.54 -5.93 8.43
C TRP A 67 -3.49 -4.56 7.72
N LYS A 68 -2.81 -4.44 6.58
CA LYS A 68 -2.58 -3.16 5.89
C LYS A 68 -3.88 -2.45 5.46
N PRO A 69 -4.80 -3.12 4.73
CA PRO A 69 -6.04 -2.44 4.35
C PRO A 69 -6.90 -2.10 5.58
N LEU A 70 -6.78 -2.84 6.68
CA LEU A 70 -7.54 -2.61 7.91
C LEU A 70 -7.15 -1.27 8.56
N ILE A 71 -5.86 -1.05 8.82
CA ILE A 71 -5.42 0.19 9.48
C ILE A 71 -5.71 1.44 8.62
N VAL A 72 -5.64 1.30 7.29
CA VAL A 72 -6.01 2.38 6.36
C VAL A 72 -7.53 2.60 6.36
N LEU A 73 -8.33 1.53 6.40
CA LEU A 73 -9.78 1.62 6.50
C LEU A 73 -10.22 2.33 7.79
N GLU A 74 -9.61 2.01 8.92
CA GLU A 74 -9.89 2.65 10.21
C GLU A 74 -9.51 4.13 10.19
N ALA A 75 -8.33 4.46 9.65
CA ALA A 75 -7.91 5.85 9.47
C ALA A 75 -8.88 6.63 8.57
N LEU A 76 -9.37 6.05 7.47
CA LEU A 76 -10.35 6.70 6.60
C LEU A 76 -11.70 6.91 7.29
N ARG A 77 -12.17 5.94 8.08
CA ARG A 77 -13.43 6.05 8.84
C ARG A 77 -13.35 7.09 9.95
N ALA A 78 -12.18 7.29 10.55
CA ALA A 78 -11.92 8.29 11.58
C ALA A 78 -11.59 9.69 11.00
N SER A 79 -11.66 9.86 9.68
CA SER A 79 -11.27 11.09 8.99
C SER A 79 -12.46 11.88 8.47
N GLY A 80 -12.35 13.21 8.54
CA GLY A 80 -13.35 14.11 7.97
C GLY A 80 -13.27 14.17 6.44
N PRO A 81 -14.29 14.67 5.73
CA PRO A 81 -14.36 14.64 4.26
C PRO A 81 -13.24 15.42 3.53
N ASN A 82 -12.57 16.32 4.23
CA ASN A 82 -11.46 17.12 3.69
C ASN A 82 -10.08 16.56 4.09
N ASP A 83 -10.03 15.59 4.99
CA ASP A 83 -8.78 14.99 5.46
C ASP A 83 -8.15 14.11 4.37
N ILE A 84 -6.86 13.84 4.50
CA ILE A 84 -6.07 12.98 3.63
C ILE A 84 -5.33 11.96 4.49
N VAL A 85 -5.39 10.69 4.08
CA VAL A 85 -4.60 9.61 4.65
C VAL A 85 -3.44 9.29 3.70
N VAL A 86 -2.22 9.36 4.21
CA VAL A 86 -0.99 8.92 3.53
C VAL A 86 -0.60 7.58 4.15
N TYR A 87 -0.55 6.53 3.35
CA TYR A 87 0.00 5.24 3.78
C TYR A 87 1.44 5.12 3.29
N SER A 88 2.34 4.67 4.17
CA SER A 88 3.68 4.25 3.80
C SER A 88 4.10 3.04 4.62
N ASP A 89 4.72 2.05 3.99
CA ASP A 89 5.43 1.00 4.72
C ASP A 89 6.56 1.66 5.55
N VAL A 90 6.79 1.14 6.77
CA VAL A 90 7.81 1.70 7.67
C VAL A 90 9.23 1.50 7.14
N GLY A 91 9.42 0.60 6.16
CA GLY A 91 10.69 0.37 5.47
C GLY A 91 11.12 1.51 4.54
N PHE A 92 10.34 2.60 4.45
CA PHE A 92 10.73 3.80 3.73
C PHE A 92 11.54 4.75 4.61
N THR A 93 12.39 5.56 3.98
CA THR A 93 12.95 6.77 4.59
C THR A 93 12.17 7.97 4.11
N ILE A 94 11.67 8.77 5.05
CA ILE A 94 11.05 10.07 4.76
C ILE A 94 12.17 11.12 4.70
N GLN A 95 12.19 11.93 3.66
CA GLN A 95 13.22 12.96 3.47
C GLN A 95 12.62 14.36 3.62
N THR A 96 13.21 15.18 4.50
CA THR A 96 12.77 16.55 4.74
C THR A 96 12.88 17.41 3.48
N GLU A 97 13.91 17.20 2.66
CA GLU A 97 14.12 17.90 1.39
C GLU A 97 13.02 17.60 0.35
N GLY A 98 12.35 16.45 0.48
CA GLY A 98 11.21 16.08 -0.35
C GLY A 98 9.87 16.69 0.06
N ARG A 99 9.83 17.55 1.10
CA ARG A 99 8.58 18.16 1.62
C ARG A 99 7.75 18.83 0.54
N ALA A 100 8.37 19.61 -0.35
CA ALA A 100 7.67 20.29 -1.43
C ALA A 100 6.98 19.28 -2.37
N ARG A 101 7.68 18.19 -2.71
CA ARG A 101 7.13 17.12 -3.55
C ARG A 101 6.00 16.35 -2.85
N MET A 102 6.10 16.11 -1.54
CA MET A 102 4.98 15.52 -0.80
C MET A 102 3.76 16.46 -0.80
N ALA A 103 3.95 17.78 -0.65
CA ALA A 103 2.87 18.75 -0.73
C ALA A 103 2.18 18.73 -2.12
N GLU A 104 2.96 18.61 -3.20
CA GLU A 104 2.41 18.41 -4.55
C GLU A 104 1.57 17.12 -4.64
N TYR A 105 2.01 16.01 -4.04
CA TYR A 105 1.24 14.77 -4.00
C TYR A 105 -0.10 14.92 -3.26
N LEU A 106 -0.13 15.70 -2.18
CA LEU A 106 -1.36 16.05 -1.49
C LEU A 106 -2.30 16.86 -2.39
N ASP A 107 -1.77 17.85 -3.13
CA ASP A 107 -2.56 18.66 -4.07
C ASP A 107 -3.12 17.84 -5.23
N ILE A 108 -2.31 16.93 -5.80
CA ILE A 108 -2.77 15.97 -6.82
C ILE A 108 -3.90 15.11 -6.26
N THR A 109 -3.77 14.61 -5.03
CA THR A 109 -4.82 13.80 -4.38
C THR A 109 -6.10 14.63 -4.16
N ARG A 110 -6.00 15.91 -3.81
CA ARG A 110 -7.15 16.81 -3.65
C ARG A 110 -7.88 17.04 -4.97
N ALA A 111 -7.14 17.21 -6.06
CA ALA A 111 -7.66 17.44 -7.41
C ALA A 111 -8.12 16.15 -8.13
N SER A 112 -7.65 14.99 -7.67
CA SER A 112 -7.99 13.68 -8.24
C SER A 112 -9.50 13.43 -8.19
N PRO A 113 -10.15 13.07 -9.32
CA PRO A 113 -11.58 12.72 -9.32
C PRO A 113 -11.87 11.45 -8.49
N PHE A 114 -10.84 10.65 -8.24
CA PHE A 114 -10.91 9.46 -7.38
C PHE A 114 -10.62 9.76 -5.92
N GLY A 115 -10.11 10.96 -5.60
CA GLY A 115 -9.59 11.29 -4.27
C GLY A 115 -8.45 10.36 -3.85
N MET A 116 -7.70 9.80 -4.79
CA MET A 116 -6.59 8.89 -4.56
C MET A 116 -5.45 9.20 -5.53
N LEU A 117 -4.22 9.13 -5.03
CA LEU A 117 -2.98 9.10 -5.79
C LEU A 117 -2.26 7.77 -5.51
N SER A 118 -1.83 7.13 -6.57
CA SER A 118 -1.06 5.89 -6.53
C SER A 118 0.08 5.92 -7.53
N PHE A 119 0.94 4.92 -7.45
CA PHE A 119 2.20 4.90 -8.19
C PHE A 119 2.38 3.56 -8.91
N ASP A 120 2.78 3.57 -10.17
CA ASP A 120 3.06 2.35 -10.94
C ASP A 120 4.49 1.85 -10.71
N ASN A 121 4.65 0.55 -10.47
CA ASN A 121 5.98 -0.07 -10.37
C ASN A 121 6.35 -0.79 -11.68
N THR A 122 7.44 -1.53 -11.68
CA THR A 122 7.94 -2.25 -12.87
C THR A 122 7.41 -3.69 -13.00
N HIS A 123 6.52 -4.14 -12.12
CA HIS A 123 6.00 -5.50 -12.09
C HIS A 123 4.73 -5.61 -12.92
N ILE A 124 4.74 -6.34 -14.04
CA ILE A 124 3.52 -6.57 -14.85
C ILE A 124 2.58 -7.57 -14.16
N GLU A 125 1.27 -7.30 -14.11
CA GLU A 125 0.30 -8.14 -13.37
C GLU A 125 0.36 -9.63 -13.73
N TYR A 126 0.31 -10.02 -15.01
CA TYR A 126 0.34 -11.44 -15.38
C TYR A 126 1.61 -12.17 -14.93
N VAL A 127 2.71 -11.45 -14.69
CA VAL A 127 3.98 -12.00 -14.19
C VAL A 127 3.95 -12.15 -12.66
N TRP A 128 3.27 -11.23 -11.97
CA TRP A 128 3.42 -11.02 -10.51
C TRP A 128 2.13 -11.16 -9.70
N THR A 129 1.04 -11.58 -10.34
CA THR A 129 -0.29 -11.76 -9.74
C THR A 129 -0.83 -13.16 -10.06
N LYS A 130 -1.21 -13.93 -9.03
CA LYS A 130 -1.88 -15.22 -9.22
C LYS A 130 -3.16 -15.03 -10.03
N ARG A 131 -3.40 -15.94 -10.97
CA ARG A 131 -4.58 -15.90 -11.82
C ARG A 131 -5.89 -16.07 -11.04
N ASP A 132 -5.88 -16.86 -9.98
CA ASP A 132 -7.06 -17.03 -9.09
C ASP A 132 -7.56 -15.67 -8.58
N LEU A 133 -6.66 -14.75 -8.24
CA LEU A 133 -7.04 -13.39 -7.81
C LEU A 133 -7.66 -12.60 -8.97
N ALA A 134 -7.08 -12.68 -10.17
CA ALA A 134 -7.62 -12.01 -11.35
C ALA A 134 -9.01 -12.55 -11.73
N LEU A 135 -9.24 -13.86 -11.60
CA LEU A 135 -10.54 -14.49 -11.77
C LEU A 135 -11.52 -14.01 -10.69
N ARG A 136 -11.11 -14.03 -9.41
CA ARG A 136 -11.92 -13.58 -8.28
C ARG A 136 -12.38 -12.12 -8.41
N LEU A 137 -11.57 -11.27 -9.04
CA LEU A 137 -11.89 -9.86 -9.27
C LEU A 137 -12.53 -9.59 -10.64
N ASN A 138 -12.75 -10.63 -11.45
CA ASN A 138 -13.29 -10.56 -12.81
C ASN A 138 -12.47 -9.68 -13.77
N VAL A 139 -11.14 -9.78 -13.70
CA VAL A 139 -10.19 -9.02 -14.54
C VAL A 139 -9.22 -9.89 -15.34
N ASP A 140 -9.26 -11.22 -15.17
CA ASP A 140 -8.37 -12.19 -15.83
C ASP A 140 -8.23 -11.98 -17.35
N SER A 141 -9.34 -11.80 -18.04
CA SER A 141 -9.37 -11.63 -19.50
C SER A 141 -9.19 -10.18 -19.97
N ASN A 142 -8.92 -9.24 -19.06
CA ASN A 142 -8.79 -7.83 -19.39
C ASN A 142 -7.29 -7.47 -19.60
N PRO A 143 -6.79 -7.37 -20.85
CA PRO A 143 -5.39 -7.06 -21.10
C PRO A 143 -4.99 -5.66 -20.63
N VAL A 144 -5.93 -4.71 -20.56
CA VAL A 144 -5.66 -3.35 -20.04
C VAL A 144 -5.35 -3.38 -18.53
N VAL A 145 -5.79 -4.44 -17.83
CA VAL A 145 -5.46 -4.68 -16.43
C VAL A 145 -4.26 -5.62 -16.31
N MET A 146 -4.35 -6.81 -16.92
CA MET A 146 -3.39 -7.89 -16.69
C MET A 146 -2.05 -7.72 -17.44
N ALA A 147 -2.01 -6.97 -18.54
CA ALA A 147 -0.79 -6.70 -19.29
C ALA A 147 -0.15 -5.33 -18.97
N THR A 148 -0.55 -4.70 -17.85
CA THR A 148 0.02 -3.44 -17.39
C THR A 148 0.77 -3.60 -16.07
N SER A 149 1.64 -2.63 -15.76
CA SER A 149 2.34 -2.56 -14.47
C SER A 149 1.39 -2.59 -13.28
N GLN A 150 1.83 -3.21 -12.20
CA GLN A 150 1.19 -3.18 -10.90
C GLN A 150 1.27 -1.77 -10.32
N ILE A 151 0.26 -1.42 -9.56
CA ILE A 151 0.24 -0.23 -8.73
C ILE A 151 0.90 -0.60 -7.40
N ALA A 152 1.95 0.11 -7.01
CA ALA A 152 2.67 -0.08 -5.77
C ALA A 152 1.73 0.03 -4.55
N ALA A 153 1.93 -0.83 -3.55
CA ALA A 153 1.15 -0.83 -2.30
C ALA A 153 1.95 -0.35 -1.08
N GLY A 154 3.25 -0.08 -1.24
CA GLY A 154 4.11 0.38 -0.16
C GLY A 154 4.00 1.88 0.13
N PHE A 155 3.43 2.66 -0.79
CA PHE A 155 3.17 4.09 -0.62
C PHE A 155 1.99 4.51 -1.48
N PHE A 156 0.98 5.16 -0.89
CA PHE A 156 -0.15 5.75 -1.61
C PHE A 156 -0.87 6.80 -0.75
N ILE A 157 -1.67 7.65 -1.39
CA ILE A 157 -2.37 8.75 -0.73
C ILE A 157 -3.86 8.69 -1.08
N VAL A 158 -4.73 8.84 -0.09
CA VAL A 158 -6.15 8.56 -0.24
C VAL A 158 -7.02 9.46 0.65
N ARG A 159 -8.13 9.95 0.08
CA ARG A 159 -9.17 10.71 0.78
C ARG A 159 -10.32 9.79 1.24
N PRO A 160 -11.04 10.14 2.33
CA PRO A 160 -12.16 9.37 2.86
C PRO A 160 -13.44 9.59 2.05
N THR A 161 -13.41 9.19 0.78
CA THR A 161 -14.60 9.11 -0.06
C THR A 161 -15.32 7.79 0.18
N ALA A 162 -16.63 7.73 -0.11
CA ALA A 162 -17.37 6.48 -0.03
C ALA A 162 -16.73 5.38 -0.92
N SER A 163 -16.25 5.73 -2.11
CA SER A 163 -15.57 4.78 -3.01
C SER A 163 -14.29 4.21 -2.41
N ASN A 164 -13.48 5.05 -1.76
CA ASN A 164 -12.20 4.64 -1.18
C ASN A 164 -12.37 3.82 0.11
N ILE A 165 -13.38 4.15 0.93
CA ILE A 165 -13.76 3.33 2.08
C ILE A 165 -14.20 1.93 1.61
N GLU A 166 -15.02 1.89 0.56
CA GLU A 166 -15.47 0.63 -0.04
C GLU A 166 -14.33 -0.18 -0.68
N LEU A 167 -13.35 0.49 -1.30
CA LEU A 167 -12.14 -0.12 -1.82
C LEU A 167 -11.35 -0.82 -0.69
N MET A 168 -11.08 -0.11 0.41
CA MET A 168 -10.32 -0.70 1.53
C MET A 168 -11.11 -1.82 2.22
N ARG A 169 -12.44 -1.71 2.30
CA ARG A 169 -13.31 -2.79 2.79
C ARG A 169 -13.23 -4.05 1.93
N GLU A 170 -13.29 -3.90 0.60
CA GLU A 170 -13.13 -5.03 -0.33
C GLU A 170 -11.72 -5.63 -0.23
N TRP A 171 -10.69 -4.80 -0.08
CA TRP A 171 -9.32 -5.26 0.13
C TRP A 171 -9.19 -6.08 1.43
N CYS A 172 -9.72 -5.60 2.57
CA CYS A 172 -9.77 -6.38 3.81
C CYS A 172 -10.45 -7.73 3.62
N ALA A 173 -11.57 -7.77 2.90
CA ALA A 173 -12.32 -9.00 2.67
C ALA A 173 -11.51 -10.01 1.85
N VAL A 174 -10.92 -9.57 0.73
CA VAL A 174 -10.11 -10.43 -0.15
C VAL A 174 -8.85 -10.94 0.53
N ALA A 175 -8.21 -10.12 1.38
CA ALA A 175 -6.96 -10.46 2.06
C ALA A 175 -7.07 -11.68 2.99
N VAL A 176 -8.27 -11.97 3.49
CA VAL A 176 -8.53 -13.12 4.40
C VAL A 176 -9.44 -14.18 3.78
N GLU A 177 -9.82 -14.00 2.52
CA GLU A 177 -10.75 -14.89 1.81
C GLU A 177 -10.09 -16.24 1.49
N ASP A 178 -10.91 -17.29 1.47
CA ASP A 178 -10.49 -18.68 1.17
C ASP A 178 -9.22 -19.11 1.92
N ASN A 179 -9.22 -18.90 3.24
CA ASN A 179 -8.07 -19.20 4.09
C ASN A 179 -6.78 -18.51 3.59
N TYR A 180 -6.88 -17.21 3.31
CA TYR A 180 -5.78 -16.34 2.89
C TYR A 180 -5.15 -16.68 1.52
N ARG A 181 -5.83 -17.44 0.65
CA ARG A 181 -5.31 -17.86 -0.67
C ARG A 181 -4.76 -16.70 -1.53
N PHE A 182 -5.37 -15.53 -1.43
CA PHE A 182 -4.98 -14.33 -2.18
C PHE A 182 -3.88 -13.51 -1.50
N SER A 183 -3.50 -13.89 -0.28
CA SER A 183 -2.47 -13.24 0.51
C SER A 183 -1.32 -14.17 0.86
N ASP A 184 -1.36 -15.46 0.52
CA ASP A 184 -0.30 -16.42 0.81
C ASP A 184 0.50 -16.84 -0.45
N ASP A 185 1.36 -17.85 -0.31
CA ASP A 185 2.14 -18.44 -1.39
C ASP A 185 1.56 -19.76 -1.95
N SER A 186 0.33 -20.13 -1.57
CA SER A 186 -0.32 -21.33 -2.10
C SER A 186 -0.47 -21.24 -3.63
N PRO A 187 -0.27 -22.33 -4.41
CA PRO A 187 -0.42 -22.27 -5.85
C PRO A 187 -1.82 -21.86 -6.30
N SER A 188 -1.88 -21.13 -7.42
CA SER A 188 -3.14 -20.85 -8.11
C SER A 188 -3.78 -22.15 -8.57
N ILE A 189 -5.09 -22.30 -8.38
CA ILE A 189 -5.89 -23.42 -8.88
C ILE A 189 -6.00 -23.33 -10.40
N ALA A 190 -6.32 -22.14 -10.91
CA ALA A 190 -6.26 -21.86 -12.34
C ALA A 190 -4.79 -21.74 -12.77
N PRO A 191 -4.41 -22.29 -13.95
CA PRO A 191 -3.06 -22.13 -14.47
C PRO A 191 -2.72 -20.65 -14.66
N ASN A 192 -1.60 -20.21 -14.10
CA ASN A 192 -1.07 -18.86 -14.32
C ASN A 192 -0.58 -18.68 -15.77
N ASP A 193 -0.28 -17.44 -16.16
CA ASP A 193 0.43 -17.15 -17.41
C ASP A 193 1.80 -17.88 -17.42
N ASP A 194 2.26 -18.30 -18.60
CA ASP A 194 3.54 -19.01 -18.77
C ASP A 194 4.75 -18.21 -18.26
N ARG A 195 4.61 -16.89 -18.13
CA ARG A 195 5.65 -15.97 -17.63
C ARG A 195 5.51 -15.65 -16.14
N PHE A 196 4.56 -16.27 -15.43
CA PHE A 196 4.34 -16.05 -14.01
C PHE A 196 5.58 -16.41 -13.19
N VAL A 197 5.96 -15.55 -12.25
CA VAL A 197 7.13 -15.71 -11.38
C VAL A 197 6.71 -16.02 -9.94
N GLU A 198 6.05 -15.06 -9.27
CA GLU A 198 5.52 -15.24 -7.92
C GLU A 198 4.36 -14.28 -7.68
N HIS A 199 3.62 -14.51 -6.60
CA HIS A 199 2.57 -13.59 -6.18
C HIS A 199 3.13 -12.40 -5.39
N ARG A 200 2.56 -11.21 -5.57
CA ARG A 200 2.86 -10.02 -4.75
C ARG A 200 1.80 -9.73 -3.68
N HIS A 201 1.01 -10.73 -3.28
CA HIS A 201 0.10 -10.71 -2.13
C HIS A 201 -0.78 -9.45 -2.07
N ASP A 202 -0.72 -8.68 -0.98
CA ASP A 202 -1.49 -7.44 -0.80
C ASP A 202 -1.27 -6.44 -1.94
N ALA A 203 -0.06 -6.36 -2.50
CA ALA A 203 0.21 -5.46 -3.61
C ALA A 203 -0.57 -5.86 -4.87
N SER A 204 -0.76 -7.16 -5.12
CA SER A 204 -1.60 -7.64 -6.21
C SER A 204 -3.07 -7.31 -5.97
N ILE A 205 -3.59 -7.56 -4.76
CA ILE A 205 -4.98 -7.25 -4.39
C ILE A 205 -5.24 -5.75 -4.54
N GLY A 206 -4.40 -4.93 -3.91
CA GLY A 206 -4.51 -3.47 -3.95
C GLY A 206 -4.38 -2.91 -5.35
N SER A 207 -3.48 -3.47 -6.17
CA SER A 207 -3.32 -3.04 -7.56
C SER A 207 -4.58 -3.28 -8.39
N LEU A 208 -5.09 -4.51 -8.40
CA LEU A 208 -6.27 -4.87 -9.20
C LEU A 208 -7.53 -4.12 -8.75
N LEU A 209 -7.73 -3.94 -7.43
CA LEU A 209 -8.85 -3.17 -6.90
C LEU A 209 -8.79 -1.69 -7.30
N ARG A 210 -7.60 -1.07 -7.25
CA ARG A 210 -7.40 0.32 -7.68
C ARG A 210 -7.56 0.48 -9.19
N LYS A 211 -7.14 -0.49 -9.99
CA LYS A 211 -7.41 -0.49 -11.45
C LYS A 211 -8.90 -0.59 -11.75
N LYS A 212 -9.65 -1.39 -10.98
CA LYS A 212 -11.09 -1.57 -11.15
C LYS A 212 -11.91 -0.35 -10.73
N ARG A 213 -11.52 0.32 -9.64
CA ARG A 213 -12.28 1.46 -9.05
C ARG A 213 -11.78 2.84 -9.51
N GLY A 214 -10.56 2.89 -10.03
CA GLY A 214 -9.90 4.12 -10.48
C GLY A 214 -9.00 4.74 -9.41
N THR A 215 -7.88 5.28 -9.86
CA THR A 215 -6.93 6.07 -9.06
C THR A 215 -6.19 7.02 -10.01
N THR A 216 -5.71 8.16 -9.49
CA THR A 216 -4.75 8.97 -10.24
C THR A 216 -3.38 8.31 -10.15
N LEU A 217 -2.73 8.10 -11.29
CA LEU A 217 -1.42 7.45 -11.37
C LEU A 217 -0.32 8.46 -11.70
N THR A 218 0.82 8.28 -11.06
CA THR A 218 2.10 8.90 -11.41
C THR A 218 3.21 7.86 -11.35
N HIS A 219 4.36 8.16 -11.93
CA HIS A 219 5.55 7.31 -11.82
C HIS A 219 5.93 7.08 -10.37
N TYR A 220 6.29 5.83 -10.04
CA TYR A 220 6.81 5.50 -8.72
C TYR A 220 8.21 6.04 -8.55
N ASP A 221 8.24 7.31 -8.16
CA ASP A 221 9.46 8.10 -8.02
C ASP A 221 10.38 7.57 -6.92
N VAL A 222 9.90 6.67 -6.05
CA VAL A 222 10.59 6.19 -4.83
C VAL A 222 11.35 4.87 -5.03
N GLN A 223 11.23 4.24 -6.21
CA GLN A 223 12.00 3.06 -6.58
C GLN A 223 13.38 3.51 -7.10
N PRO A 224 14.48 2.85 -6.70
CA PRO A 224 15.78 3.10 -7.31
C PRO A 224 15.69 2.72 -8.80
N TYR A 225 15.75 3.73 -9.67
CA TYR A 225 16.09 3.55 -11.08
C TYR A 225 17.61 3.51 -11.13
N ASP A 226 18.19 2.43 -11.64
CA ASP A 226 19.64 2.33 -11.78
C ASP A 226 20.12 3.48 -12.68
N HIS A 227 20.92 4.40 -12.10
CA HIS A 227 21.58 5.55 -12.73
C HIS A 227 20.67 6.68 -13.28
N ALA A 228 19.45 6.39 -13.70
CA ALA A 228 18.52 7.41 -14.17
C ALA A 228 17.93 8.18 -12.96
N PHE A 229 17.97 9.51 -13.01
CA PHE A 229 17.36 10.39 -12.00
C PHE A 229 17.93 10.32 -10.58
N GLU A 230 19.14 9.77 -10.37
CA GLU A 230 19.82 9.79 -9.06
C GLU A 230 19.93 11.22 -8.48
N TRP A 231 20.12 12.22 -9.35
CA TRP A 231 20.16 13.63 -8.96
C TRP A 231 18.83 14.15 -8.37
N ARG A 232 17.70 13.48 -8.62
CA ARG A 232 16.41 13.78 -8.00
C ARG A 232 16.23 13.09 -6.66
N ARG A 233 17.03 12.07 -6.34
CA ARG A 233 16.87 11.28 -5.12
C ARG A 233 16.77 12.12 -3.86
N PRO A 234 17.54 13.22 -3.66
CA PRO A 234 17.40 14.06 -2.48
C PRO A 234 16.06 14.81 -2.40
N SER A 235 15.37 15.06 -3.52
CA SER A 235 14.10 15.80 -3.54
C SER A 235 12.87 14.90 -3.50
N LEU A 236 13.04 13.58 -3.35
CA LEU A 236 11.94 12.65 -3.20
C LEU A 236 11.46 12.64 -1.76
N PRO A 237 10.14 12.58 -1.51
CA PRO A 237 9.63 12.63 -0.14
C PRO A 237 9.77 11.30 0.60
N MET A 238 9.90 10.21 -0.15
CA MET A 238 9.84 8.84 0.32
C MET A 238 10.88 8.04 -0.48
N LEU A 239 11.75 7.30 0.19
CA LEU A 239 12.70 6.39 -0.45
C LEU A 239 12.48 4.97 0.04
N ALA A 240 12.29 4.04 -0.89
CA ALA A 240 12.25 2.62 -0.55
C ALA A 240 13.65 2.16 -0.13
N THR A 241 13.95 2.17 1.17
CA THR A 241 15.18 1.59 1.70
C THR A 241 14.99 0.08 1.79
N ARG A 242 15.39 -0.64 0.74
CA ARG A 242 15.45 -2.10 0.81
C ARG A 242 16.47 -2.46 1.88
N LEU A 243 16.01 -2.96 3.03
CA LEU A 243 16.79 -3.96 3.75
C LEU A 243 16.88 -5.13 2.77
N ARG A 244 18.07 -5.32 2.18
CA ARG A 244 18.32 -6.50 1.36
C ARG A 244 18.18 -7.70 2.32
N GLU A 245 17.13 -8.49 2.14
CA GLU A 245 17.15 -9.90 2.54
C GLU A 245 18.10 -10.66 1.63
#